data_AF-A0A0A1TCD7-F1
#
_entry.id   AF-A0A0A1TCD7-F1
#
_cell.length_a   1.000
_cell.length_b   1.000
_cell.length_c   1.000
_cell.angle_alpha   90.00
_cell.angle_beta   90.00
_cell.angle_gamma   90.00
#
_symmetry.space_group_name_H-M   'P 1'
#
loop_
_entity.id
_entity.type
_entity.pdbx_description
1 polymer ?
#
loop_
_entity_poly.entity_id
_entity_poly.type
_entity_poly.pdbx_seq_one_letter_code
_entity_poly.pdbx_strand_id
1 'polypeptide(L)'
;MFPKALYCVLLAGVAASACASPTSGCSKALPDGQEPGNVYNVTVPSGGDSDRYVLISIPPSYNAGAKTSAILSFHGGRKTAQDQLDLDLLTSTDFNSDKFVIYPQGIDNLWQGVPDVDVDDVAFTTAILDHLQDTYCIDSSRIFATGKSDGAGFVNVLACDANLSARIAAFAPVSGAFYINTSPCHASTVAIPCSASRKNIPFLEFHGGNDTTIAYTGGARKGECLPTIPHFIQQWAVRDGLGSKNTSSSLADNTTRYKFGDGLVQHIFDSVIGHDWPSTQPNDDNQRSGHNVASFNATPIILDFFNSHPLA
;
A
#
# COMPACT_ATOMS: atom_id res chain seq x y z
N MET A 1 12.22 -9.81 -68.63
CA MET A 1 12.39 -8.42 -68.16
C MET A 1 11.31 -8.19 -67.09
N PHE A 2 11.75 -8.08 -65.82
CA PHE A 2 11.04 -7.78 -64.57
C PHE A 2 9.83 -8.64 -64.12
N PRO A 3 9.90 -9.31 -62.94
CA PRO A 3 8.71 -9.69 -62.19
C PRO A 3 8.26 -8.52 -61.28
N LYS A 4 6.96 -8.29 -61.22
CA LYS A 4 6.30 -7.32 -60.34
C LYS A 4 6.39 -7.80 -58.89
N ALA A 5 6.97 -6.97 -58.01
CA ALA A 5 6.92 -7.15 -56.57
C ALA A 5 5.53 -6.74 -56.04
N LEU A 6 4.87 -7.65 -55.33
CA LEU A 6 3.65 -7.38 -54.58
C LEU A 6 4.07 -6.96 -53.16
N TYR A 7 3.88 -5.68 -52.83
CA TYR A 7 4.10 -5.17 -51.47
C TYR A 7 2.95 -5.63 -50.57
N CYS A 8 3.23 -6.51 -49.61
CA CYS A 8 2.37 -6.74 -48.44
C CYS A 8 2.53 -5.55 -47.48
N VAL A 9 1.51 -4.70 -47.40
CA VAL A 9 1.38 -3.71 -46.33
C VAL A 9 0.85 -4.43 -45.09
N LEU A 10 1.73 -4.74 -44.14
CA LEU A 10 1.38 -5.19 -42.80
C LEU A 10 0.98 -3.96 -41.96
N LEU A 11 -0.33 -3.70 -41.87
CA LEU A 11 -0.89 -2.86 -40.82
C LEU A 11 -1.02 -3.72 -39.55
N ALA A 12 0.03 -3.76 -38.74
CA ALA A 12 -0.03 -4.33 -37.40
C ALA A 12 -0.33 -3.21 -36.40
N GLY A 13 -1.62 -3.03 -36.10
CA GLY A 13 -2.11 -2.15 -35.06
C GLY A 13 -3.14 -2.88 -34.21
N VAL A 14 -2.69 -3.89 -33.46
CA VAL A 14 -3.51 -4.50 -32.41
C VAL A 14 -2.99 -3.93 -31.10
N ALA A 15 -3.77 -3.02 -30.51
CA ALA A 15 -3.59 -2.65 -29.11
C ALA A 15 -3.73 -3.94 -28.29
N ALA A 16 -2.66 -4.35 -27.63
CA ALA A 16 -2.72 -5.41 -26.65
C ALA A 16 -3.55 -4.87 -25.47
N SER A 17 -4.85 -5.16 -25.47
CA SER A 17 -5.62 -5.19 -24.24
C SER A 17 -4.90 -6.19 -23.32
N ALA A 18 -4.34 -5.70 -22.22
CA ALA A 18 -3.89 -6.57 -21.15
C ALA A 18 -5.14 -7.32 -20.66
N CYS A 19 -5.30 -8.58 -21.07
CA CYS A 19 -6.32 -9.43 -20.49
C CYS A 19 -5.99 -9.55 -19.00
N ALA A 20 -6.85 -9.00 -18.14
CA ALA A 20 -6.82 -9.30 -16.72
C ALA A 20 -6.79 -10.83 -16.57
N SER A 21 -5.76 -11.36 -15.90
CA SER A 21 -5.66 -12.79 -15.63
C SER A 21 -6.97 -13.27 -15.01
N PRO A 22 -7.62 -14.30 -15.57
CA PRO A 22 -8.84 -14.82 -14.98
C PRO A 22 -8.55 -15.26 -13.55
N THR A 23 -9.32 -14.70 -12.60
CA THR A 23 -9.23 -15.03 -11.18
C THR A 23 -9.78 -16.43 -11.00
N SER A 24 -8.87 -17.42 -10.96
CA SER A 24 -9.23 -18.83 -11.00
C SER A 24 -10.04 -19.25 -9.77
N GLY A 25 -9.98 -18.48 -8.68
CA GLY A 25 -10.74 -18.68 -7.46
C GLY A 25 -12.25 -18.39 -7.53
N CYS A 26 -12.74 -17.72 -8.58
CA CYS A 26 -14.18 -17.48 -8.69
C CYS A 26 -14.98 -18.77 -8.85
N SER A 27 -16.15 -18.81 -8.20
CA SER A 27 -17.06 -19.96 -8.09
C SER A 27 -16.49 -21.19 -7.38
N LYS A 28 -15.25 -21.14 -6.85
CA LYS A 28 -14.74 -22.18 -5.95
C LYS A 28 -15.40 -22.05 -4.57
N ALA A 29 -15.57 -23.17 -3.90
CA ALA A 29 -15.89 -23.17 -2.48
C ALA A 29 -14.72 -22.56 -1.69
N LEU A 30 -15.03 -21.93 -0.56
CA LEU A 30 -14.00 -21.51 0.39
C LEU A 30 -13.21 -22.75 0.88
N PRO A 31 -11.92 -22.59 1.23
CA PRO A 31 -11.16 -23.65 1.88
C PRO A 31 -11.88 -24.20 3.13
N ASP A 32 -11.68 -25.47 3.43
CA ASP A 32 -12.34 -26.14 4.56
C ASP A 32 -12.15 -25.36 5.88
N GLY A 33 -13.26 -25.10 6.57
CA GLY A 33 -13.30 -24.35 7.83
C GLY A 33 -13.27 -22.82 7.69
N GLN A 34 -13.21 -22.29 6.46
CA GLN A 34 -13.32 -20.86 6.21
C GLN A 34 -14.74 -20.42 5.87
N GLU A 35 -15.14 -19.29 6.45
CA GLU A 35 -16.46 -18.69 6.31
C GLU A 35 -16.35 -17.15 6.25
N PRO A 36 -17.23 -16.46 5.50
CA PRO A 36 -17.29 -15.00 5.51
C PRO A 36 -17.45 -14.41 6.92
N GLY A 37 -16.87 -13.24 7.14
CA GLY A 37 -16.95 -12.51 8.42
C GLY A 37 -15.93 -12.94 9.48
N ASN A 38 -14.95 -13.77 9.13
CA ASN A 38 -13.94 -14.29 10.05
C ASN A 38 -12.52 -14.02 9.55
N VAL A 39 -11.55 -14.22 10.45
CA VAL A 39 -10.11 -14.08 10.18
C VAL A 39 -9.44 -15.44 10.30
N TYR A 40 -8.60 -15.78 9.32
CA TYR A 40 -7.91 -17.07 9.26
C TYR A 40 -6.41 -16.88 9.14
N ASN A 41 -5.65 -17.66 9.91
CA ASN A 41 -4.20 -17.76 9.73
C ASN A 41 -3.92 -18.77 8.61
N VAL A 42 -3.26 -18.31 7.55
CA VAL A 42 -2.98 -19.10 6.35
C VAL A 42 -1.49 -19.01 6.03
N THR A 43 -0.85 -20.17 5.89
CA THR A 43 0.53 -20.25 5.41
C THR A 43 0.57 -20.15 3.90
N VAL A 44 1.35 -19.19 3.38
CA VAL A 44 1.61 -18.97 1.96
C VAL A 44 3.06 -19.34 1.65
N PRO A 45 3.31 -20.23 0.67
CA PRO A 45 4.66 -20.54 0.23
C PRO A 45 5.32 -19.29 -0.36
N SER A 46 6.42 -18.82 0.22
CA SER A 46 7.10 -17.59 -0.25
C SER A 46 8.03 -17.81 -1.44
N GLY A 47 8.21 -19.05 -1.89
CA GLY A 47 9.07 -19.39 -3.03
C GLY A 47 10.58 -19.33 -2.76
N GLY A 48 11.01 -19.02 -1.53
CA GLY A 48 12.44 -18.90 -1.18
C GLY A 48 12.72 -18.99 0.33
N ASP A 49 12.55 -17.88 1.04
CA ASP A 49 13.18 -17.65 2.36
C ASP A 49 12.55 -18.42 3.54
N SER A 50 11.32 -18.92 3.39
CA SER A 50 10.59 -19.88 4.25
C SER A 50 9.08 -19.70 4.04
N ASP A 51 8.29 -20.72 4.31
CA ASP A 51 6.83 -20.57 4.37
C ASP A 51 6.46 -19.53 5.43
N ARG A 52 5.69 -18.52 5.01
CA ARG A 52 5.27 -17.41 5.86
C ARG A 52 3.77 -17.39 5.97
N TYR A 53 3.26 -16.92 7.10
CA TYR A 53 1.83 -16.83 7.31
C TYR A 53 1.29 -15.43 7.03
N VAL A 54 0.01 -15.39 6.71
CA VAL A 54 -0.80 -14.18 6.63
C VAL A 54 -2.06 -14.38 7.48
N LEU A 55 -2.64 -13.30 8.00
CA LEU A 55 -4.03 -13.32 8.46
C LEU A 55 -4.93 -12.84 7.33
N ILE A 56 -5.92 -13.63 6.95
CA ILE A 56 -6.90 -13.29 5.91
C ILE A 56 -8.24 -13.04 6.59
N SER A 57 -8.70 -11.79 6.58
CA SER A 57 -10.07 -11.42 6.91
C SER A 57 -10.94 -11.56 5.66
N ILE A 58 -11.92 -12.45 5.73
CA ILE A 58 -12.92 -12.64 4.68
C ILE A 58 -14.11 -11.72 4.99
N PRO A 59 -14.52 -10.80 4.10
CA PRO A 59 -15.58 -9.86 4.41
C PRO A 59 -16.92 -10.60 4.58
N PRO A 60 -17.82 -10.15 5.47
CA PRO A 60 -19.13 -10.77 5.66
C PRO A 60 -19.98 -10.88 4.38
N SER A 61 -19.79 -9.97 3.42
CA SER A 61 -20.52 -9.98 2.14
C SER A 61 -19.88 -10.86 1.06
N TYR A 62 -18.77 -11.56 1.35
CA TYR A 62 -18.09 -12.38 0.35
C TYR A 62 -19.03 -13.43 -0.27
N ASN A 63 -19.02 -13.49 -1.59
CA ASN A 63 -19.71 -14.50 -2.38
C ASN A 63 -18.78 -14.97 -3.52
N ALA A 64 -18.59 -16.28 -3.65
CA ALA A 64 -17.69 -16.84 -4.66
C ALA A 64 -18.10 -16.50 -6.11
N GLY A 65 -19.34 -16.12 -6.37
CA GLY A 65 -19.82 -15.69 -7.69
C GLY A 65 -19.56 -14.22 -8.02
N ALA A 66 -19.10 -13.40 -7.07
CA ALA A 66 -18.87 -11.97 -7.25
C ALA A 66 -17.43 -11.59 -6.92
N LYS A 67 -16.79 -10.85 -7.83
CA LYS A 67 -15.43 -10.36 -7.62
C LYS A 67 -15.39 -9.40 -6.44
N THR A 68 -14.47 -9.65 -5.51
CA THR A 68 -14.35 -8.94 -4.23
C THR A 68 -12.99 -8.25 -4.15
N SER A 69 -12.95 -6.98 -3.73
CA SER A 69 -11.67 -6.24 -3.62
C SER A 69 -10.81 -6.78 -2.47
N ALA A 70 -9.51 -6.50 -2.50
CA ALA A 70 -8.57 -6.92 -1.47
C ALA A 70 -7.62 -5.78 -1.05
N ILE A 71 -7.27 -5.76 0.23
CA ILE A 71 -6.32 -4.80 0.82
C ILE A 71 -5.21 -5.58 1.51
N LEU A 72 -3.96 -5.31 1.14
CA LEU A 72 -2.77 -5.74 1.88
C LEU A 72 -2.45 -4.68 2.94
N SER A 73 -2.33 -5.07 4.21
CA SER A 73 -1.99 -4.19 5.33
C SER A 73 -0.75 -4.68 6.08
N PHE A 74 0.34 -3.92 5.97
CA PHE A 74 1.66 -4.32 6.49
C PHE A 74 1.95 -3.70 7.86
N HIS A 75 2.34 -4.55 8.82
CA HIS A 75 2.61 -4.13 10.20
C HIS A 75 3.85 -3.25 10.32
N GLY A 76 3.91 -2.43 11.38
CA GLY A 76 5.11 -1.66 11.71
C GLY A 76 6.29 -2.53 12.17
N GLY A 77 7.50 -1.96 12.21
CA GLY A 77 8.68 -2.69 12.65
C GLY A 77 8.54 -3.21 14.08
N ARG A 78 9.00 -4.44 14.34
CA ARG A 78 8.88 -5.16 15.61
C ARG A 78 7.45 -5.48 16.06
N LYS A 79 6.47 -5.25 15.19
CA LYS A 79 5.06 -5.66 15.37
C LYS A 79 4.74 -6.91 14.56
N THR A 80 3.54 -7.42 14.73
CA THR A 80 3.05 -8.64 14.07
C THR A 80 1.86 -8.34 13.17
N ALA A 81 1.47 -9.32 12.35
CA ALA A 81 0.23 -9.27 11.58
C ALA A 81 -1.00 -9.04 12.48
N GLN A 82 -1.02 -9.62 13.69
CA GLN A 82 -2.09 -9.41 14.67
C GLN A 82 -2.11 -7.97 15.20
N ASP A 83 -0.95 -7.40 15.53
CA ASP A 83 -0.85 -6.00 15.96
C ASP A 83 -1.42 -5.04 14.90
N GLN A 84 -1.17 -5.31 13.61
CA GLN A 84 -1.69 -4.47 12.52
C GLN A 84 -3.21 -4.62 12.36
N LEU A 85 -3.72 -5.85 12.48
CA LEU A 85 -5.15 -6.14 12.45
C LEU A 85 -5.91 -5.40 13.55
N ASP A 86 -5.37 -5.40 14.76
CA ASP A 86 -5.99 -4.74 15.91
C ASP A 86 -5.87 -3.21 15.84
N LEU A 87 -4.93 -2.67 15.06
CA LEU A 87 -4.62 -1.25 14.98
C LEU A 87 -5.44 -0.49 13.93
N ASP A 88 -5.56 -1.03 12.73
CA ASP A 88 -5.92 -0.24 11.55
C ASP A 88 -7.42 -0.14 11.24
N LEU A 89 -8.25 -0.85 12.00
CA LEU A 89 -9.71 -0.86 11.88
C LEU A 89 -10.23 -1.29 10.50
N LEU A 90 -9.40 -1.85 9.61
CA LEU A 90 -9.81 -2.26 8.27
C LEU A 90 -10.75 -3.48 8.28
N THR A 91 -10.78 -4.24 9.37
CA THR A 91 -11.73 -5.35 9.58
C THR A 91 -12.97 -4.95 10.37
N SER A 92 -13.07 -3.69 10.80
CA SER A 92 -14.27 -3.19 11.48
C SER A 92 -15.44 -3.13 10.50
N THR A 93 -16.55 -3.75 10.87
CA THR A 93 -17.80 -3.73 10.09
C THR A 93 -18.41 -2.32 9.95
N ASP A 94 -17.98 -1.36 10.79
CA ASP A 94 -18.39 0.04 10.67
C ASP A 94 -17.80 0.71 9.42
N PHE A 95 -16.66 0.22 8.92
CA PHE A 95 -15.93 0.81 7.80
C PHE A 95 -15.81 -0.11 6.59
N ASN A 96 -15.61 -1.41 6.82
CA ASN A 96 -15.39 -2.39 5.76
C ASN A 96 -16.23 -3.64 6.02
N SER A 97 -17.11 -3.95 5.06
CA SER A 97 -17.91 -5.18 5.05
C SER A 97 -17.82 -5.92 3.72
N ASP A 98 -16.99 -5.44 2.80
CA ASP A 98 -17.02 -5.80 1.37
C ASP A 98 -15.65 -6.06 0.74
N LYS A 99 -14.56 -5.99 1.50
CA LYS A 99 -13.20 -6.23 1.01
C LYS A 99 -12.46 -7.22 1.89
N PHE A 100 -11.69 -8.10 1.25
CA PHE A 100 -10.68 -8.86 1.96
C PHE A 100 -9.65 -7.92 2.55
N VAL A 101 -9.19 -8.25 3.75
CA VAL A 101 -8.01 -7.62 4.34
C VAL A 101 -7.01 -8.71 4.66
N ILE A 102 -5.80 -8.55 4.15
CA ILE A 102 -4.72 -9.51 4.29
C ILE A 102 -3.61 -8.82 5.06
N TYR A 103 -3.19 -9.46 6.14
CA TYR A 103 -2.15 -8.99 7.05
C TYR A 103 -0.95 -9.93 6.97
N PRO A 104 0.05 -9.63 6.14
CA PRO A 104 1.22 -10.49 6.02
C PRO A 104 2.14 -10.36 7.23
N GLN A 105 2.81 -11.46 7.60
CA GLN A 105 3.82 -11.45 8.64
C GLN A 105 5.24 -11.33 8.04
N GLY A 106 5.97 -10.28 8.45
CA GLY A 106 7.37 -10.09 8.09
C GLY A 106 8.31 -11.04 8.84
N ILE A 107 9.44 -11.37 8.23
CA ILE A 107 10.52 -12.13 8.88
C ILE A 107 11.15 -11.24 9.95
N ASP A 108 11.39 -11.80 11.14
CA ASP A 108 11.91 -11.07 12.30
C ASP A 108 11.13 -9.78 12.63
N ASN A 109 9.84 -9.74 12.26
CA ASN A 109 8.96 -8.58 12.41
C ASN A 109 9.47 -7.33 11.69
N LEU A 110 10.15 -7.49 10.55
CA LEU A 110 10.70 -6.43 9.73
C LEU A 110 10.30 -6.62 8.26
N TRP A 111 10.59 -5.60 7.45
CA TRP A 111 10.30 -5.59 6.03
C TRP A 111 11.51 -5.16 5.20
N GLN A 112 11.58 -5.66 3.97
CA GLN A 112 12.45 -5.18 2.91
C GLN A 112 12.34 -3.65 2.77
N GLY A 113 13.50 -2.99 2.66
CA GLY A 113 13.60 -1.52 2.64
C GLY A 113 13.93 -0.91 4.00
N VAL A 114 13.87 -1.69 5.09
CA VAL A 114 14.55 -1.31 6.34
C VAL A 114 16.06 -1.58 6.20
N PRO A 115 16.95 -0.69 6.67
CA PRO A 115 18.38 -0.91 6.60
C PRO A 115 18.79 -2.22 7.27
N ASP A 116 19.73 -2.94 6.66
CA ASP A 116 20.25 -4.25 7.07
C ASP A 116 19.24 -5.41 7.07
N VAL A 117 18.08 -5.25 6.41
CA VAL A 117 17.10 -6.32 6.20
C VAL A 117 17.21 -6.87 4.79
N ASP A 118 17.68 -8.11 4.68
CA ASP A 118 17.89 -8.84 3.42
C ASP A 118 16.90 -10.01 3.30
N VAL A 119 15.68 -9.68 2.85
CA VAL A 119 14.58 -10.63 2.60
C VAL A 119 13.84 -10.22 1.33
N ASP A 120 13.28 -11.18 0.60
CA ASP A 120 12.47 -10.89 -0.59
C ASP A 120 10.96 -10.83 -0.27
N ASP A 121 10.54 -9.68 0.29
CA ASP A 121 9.13 -9.44 0.59
C ASP A 121 8.30 -9.12 -0.65
N VAL A 122 8.94 -8.67 -1.73
CA VAL A 122 8.30 -8.48 -3.04
C VAL A 122 7.87 -9.82 -3.63
N ALA A 123 8.73 -10.84 -3.60
CA ALA A 123 8.39 -12.20 -4.00
C ALA A 123 7.27 -12.79 -3.13
N PHE A 124 7.33 -12.59 -1.81
CA PHE A 124 6.26 -13.03 -0.93
C PHE A 124 4.93 -12.34 -1.20
N THR A 125 4.94 -11.02 -1.43
CA THR A 125 3.72 -10.29 -1.81
C THR A 125 3.17 -10.81 -3.13
N THR A 126 4.03 -11.14 -4.10
CA THR A 126 3.64 -11.80 -5.35
C THR A 126 2.93 -13.13 -5.08
N ALA A 127 3.54 -13.99 -4.24
CA ALA A 127 2.96 -15.28 -3.88
C ALA A 127 1.63 -15.16 -3.12
N ILE A 128 1.47 -14.15 -2.27
CA ILE A 128 0.20 -13.84 -1.60
C ILE A 128 -0.87 -13.50 -2.66
N LEU A 129 -0.58 -12.61 -3.60
CA LEU A 129 -1.54 -12.23 -4.62
C LEU A 129 -1.96 -13.41 -5.50
N ASP A 130 -1.00 -14.26 -5.87
CA ASP A 130 -1.26 -15.48 -6.65
C ASP A 130 -2.15 -16.44 -5.86
N HIS A 131 -1.78 -16.72 -4.60
CA HIS A 131 -2.57 -17.57 -3.70
C HIS A 131 -4.00 -17.06 -3.51
N LEU A 132 -4.17 -15.76 -3.29
CA LEU A 132 -5.49 -15.14 -3.11
C LEU A 132 -6.34 -15.26 -4.37
N GLN A 133 -5.78 -14.97 -5.55
CA GLN A 133 -6.49 -15.02 -6.83
C GLN A 133 -6.84 -16.44 -7.28
N ASP A 134 -6.05 -17.43 -6.83
CA ASP A 134 -6.34 -18.83 -7.09
C ASP A 134 -7.35 -19.44 -6.12
N THR A 135 -7.42 -18.92 -4.89
CA THR A 135 -8.27 -19.47 -3.83
C THR A 135 -9.64 -18.78 -3.75
N TYR A 136 -9.69 -17.47 -3.91
CA TYR A 136 -10.89 -16.66 -3.73
C TYR A 136 -11.28 -15.89 -5.00
N CYS A 137 -12.53 -15.44 -5.08
CA CYS A 137 -13.00 -14.58 -6.17
C CYS A 137 -12.56 -13.13 -5.98
N ILE A 138 -11.25 -12.87 -6.11
CA ILE A 138 -10.66 -11.53 -5.95
C ILE A 138 -10.87 -10.69 -7.22
N ASP A 139 -11.17 -9.41 -7.07
CA ASP A 139 -11.11 -8.44 -8.16
C ASP A 139 -9.66 -8.00 -8.39
N SER A 140 -9.02 -8.51 -9.45
CA SER A 140 -7.64 -8.14 -9.79
C SER A 140 -7.44 -6.66 -10.10
N SER A 141 -8.51 -5.93 -10.44
CA SER A 141 -8.46 -4.48 -10.66
C SER A 141 -8.58 -3.67 -9.37
N ARG A 142 -8.88 -4.30 -8.23
CA ARG A 142 -9.12 -3.64 -6.94
C ARG A 142 -8.33 -4.32 -5.82
N ILE A 143 -7.03 -4.43 -6.04
CA ILE A 143 -6.06 -4.83 -5.03
C ILE A 143 -5.34 -3.57 -4.57
N PHE A 144 -5.30 -3.33 -3.27
CA PHE A 144 -4.75 -2.12 -2.67
C PHE A 144 -3.71 -2.45 -1.61
N ALA A 145 -2.84 -1.50 -1.28
CA ALA A 145 -1.83 -1.68 -0.24
C ALA A 145 -1.76 -0.50 0.73
N THR A 146 -1.69 -0.80 2.01
CA THR A 146 -1.47 0.15 3.11
C THR A 146 -0.59 -0.51 4.17
N GLY A 147 -0.22 0.24 5.18
CA GLY A 147 0.63 -0.25 6.26
C GLY A 147 1.10 0.90 7.11
N LYS A 148 1.84 0.57 8.16
CA LYS A 148 2.35 1.54 9.12
C LYS A 148 3.87 1.48 9.26
N SER A 149 4.53 2.62 9.48
CA SER A 149 5.96 2.67 9.85
C SER A 149 6.85 1.96 8.82
N ASP A 150 7.66 0.99 9.24
CA ASP A 150 8.44 0.12 8.34
C ASP A 150 7.55 -0.56 7.27
N GLY A 151 6.34 -1.02 7.62
CA GLY A 151 5.37 -1.57 6.66
C GLY A 151 4.86 -0.55 5.65
N ALA A 152 4.69 0.71 6.05
CA ALA A 152 4.40 1.81 5.12
C ALA A 152 5.60 2.16 4.23
N GLY A 153 6.83 2.01 4.73
CA GLY A 153 8.04 2.03 3.92
C GLY A 153 8.01 0.96 2.84
N PHE A 154 7.62 -0.27 3.22
CA PHE A 154 7.47 -1.39 2.29
C PHE A 154 6.35 -1.17 1.27
N VAL A 155 5.24 -0.53 1.64
CA VAL A 155 4.19 -0.10 0.68
C VAL A 155 4.78 0.78 -0.44
N ASN A 156 5.75 1.65 -0.13
CA ASN A 156 6.46 2.42 -1.17
C ASN A 156 7.40 1.54 -2.01
N VAL A 157 8.03 0.52 -1.44
CA VAL A 157 8.80 -0.49 -2.20
C VAL A 157 7.90 -1.17 -3.23
N LEU A 158 6.70 -1.62 -2.82
CA LEU A 158 5.71 -2.23 -3.71
C LEU A 158 5.24 -1.27 -4.82
N ALA A 159 5.02 0.00 -4.49
CA ALA A 159 4.63 1.02 -5.46
C ALA A 159 5.73 1.31 -6.49
N CYS A 160 6.99 1.11 -6.11
CA CYS A 160 8.16 1.31 -6.97
C CYS A 160 8.68 0.06 -7.66
N ASP A 161 8.15 -1.11 -7.34
CA ASP A 161 8.50 -2.35 -8.01
C ASP A 161 7.75 -2.50 -9.35
N ALA A 162 8.44 -2.94 -10.39
CA ALA A 162 7.88 -3.03 -11.74
C ALA A 162 6.74 -4.04 -11.84
N ASN A 163 6.80 -5.16 -11.12
CA ASN A 163 5.75 -6.17 -11.13
C ASN A 163 4.56 -5.75 -10.26
N LEU A 164 4.83 -5.33 -9.02
CA LEU A 164 3.77 -5.05 -8.04
C LEU A 164 3.03 -3.75 -8.36
N SER A 165 3.70 -2.73 -8.92
CA SER A 165 3.02 -1.53 -9.40
C SER A 165 2.01 -1.83 -10.52
N ALA A 166 2.22 -2.88 -11.32
CA ALA A 166 1.25 -3.31 -12.33
C ALA A 166 0.07 -4.12 -11.77
N ARG A 167 0.15 -4.61 -10.54
CA ARG A 167 -0.88 -5.47 -9.91
C ARG A 167 -1.67 -4.78 -8.81
N ILE A 168 -1.10 -3.76 -8.18
CA ILE A 168 -1.72 -3.01 -7.09
C ILE A 168 -2.22 -1.66 -7.62
N ALA A 169 -3.51 -1.42 -7.39
CA ALA A 169 -4.26 -0.30 -7.94
C ALA A 169 -3.90 1.02 -7.26
N ALA A 170 -3.82 1.05 -5.94
CA ALA A 170 -3.55 2.24 -5.14
C ALA A 170 -2.82 1.93 -3.83
N PHE A 171 -2.10 2.92 -3.31
CA PHE A 171 -1.22 2.79 -2.15
C PHE A 171 -1.56 3.87 -1.11
N ALA A 172 -1.64 3.50 0.16
CA ALA A 172 -1.95 4.44 1.24
C ALA A 172 -1.09 4.23 2.50
N PRO A 173 0.21 4.56 2.48
CA PRO A 173 1.08 4.40 3.65
C PRO A 173 0.75 5.39 4.78
N VAL A 174 0.88 4.92 6.03
CA VAL A 174 0.67 5.72 7.25
C VAL A 174 1.97 5.81 8.06
N SER A 175 2.43 7.02 8.33
CA SER A 175 3.62 7.31 9.14
C SER A 175 4.86 6.54 8.65
N GLY A 176 5.10 6.56 7.33
CA GLY A 176 5.99 5.61 6.66
C GLY A 176 7.48 5.87 6.79
N ALA A 177 8.26 4.80 6.99
CA ALA A 177 9.72 4.85 7.07
C ALA A 177 10.36 4.67 5.67
N PHE A 178 10.47 5.76 4.92
CA PHE A 178 10.98 5.74 3.53
C PHE A 178 12.51 5.85 3.46
N TYR A 179 13.23 4.81 3.89
CA TYR A 179 14.70 4.83 3.90
C TYR A 179 15.30 4.89 2.49
N ILE A 180 16.25 5.79 2.31
CA ILE A 180 17.08 5.90 1.12
C ILE A 180 18.53 5.67 1.51
N ASN A 181 19.15 4.65 0.91
CA ASN A 181 20.54 4.29 1.13
C ASN A 181 21.51 5.35 0.56
N THR A 182 21.69 6.43 1.30
CA THR A 182 22.63 7.51 1.01
C THR A 182 23.10 8.19 2.30
N SER A 183 24.37 8.60 2.31
CA SER A 183 24.97 9.40 3.37
C SER A 183 26.03 10.34 2.76
N PRO A 184 26.04 11.65 3.08
CA PRO A 184 25.20 12.34 4.06
C PRO A 184 23.72 12.46 3.65
N CYS A 185 22.83 12.60 4.64
CA CYS A 185 21.41 12.77 4.39
C CYS A 185 21.04 14.23 4.12
N HIS A 186 20.55 14.50 2.92
CA HIS A 186 19.92 15.76 2.53
C HIS A 186 18.41 15.55 2.36
N ALA A 187 17.69 15.46 3.49
CA ALA A 187 16.28 15.00 3.53
C ALA A 187 15.34 15.75 2.58
N SER A 188 15.55 17.05 2.36
CA SER A 188 14.68 17.87 1.49
C SER A 188 14.99 17.75 -0.01
N THR A 189 16.07 17.06 -0.39
CA THR A 189 16.53 17.00 -1.79
C THR A 189 17.02 15.62 -2.21
N VAL A 190 17.01 14.64 -1.30
CA VAL A 190 17.48 13.27 -1.57
C VAL A 190 16.74 12.66 -2.76
N ALA A 191 17.46 12.03 -3.69
CA ALA A 191 16.85 11.34 -4.80
C ALA A 191 16.11 10.09 -4.30
N ILE A 192 14.85 9.91 -4.69
CA ILE A 192 14.02 8.77 -4.28
C ILE A 192 13.92 7.81 -5.47
N PRO A 193 14.74 6.74 -5.51
CA PRO A 193 14.73 5.78 -6.61
C PRO A 193 13.38 5.06 -6.68
N CYS A 194 12.92 4.78 -7.90
CA CYS A 194 11.64 4.13 -8.13
C CYS A 194 11.61 3.55 -9.55
N SER A 195 11.19 2.30 -9.69
CA SER A 195 11.22 1.53 -10.96
C SER A 195 9.84 0.99 -11.33
N ALA A 196 8.78 1.74 -11.01
CA ALA A 196 7.41 1.34 -11.31
C ALA A 196 7.21 1.15 -12.83
N SER A 197 6.40 0.17 -13.22
CA SER A 197 6.16 -0.17 -14.63
C SER A 197 5.06 0.67 -15.29
N ARG A 198 4.28 1.40 -14.47
CA ARG A 198 3.20 2.28 -14.94
C ARG A 198 3.31 3.68 -14.34
N LYS A 199 2.60 4.60 -14.99
CA LYS A 199 2.34 5.96 -14.49
C LYS A 199 0.95 6.03 -13.87
N ASN A 200 0.62 7.20 -13.32
CA ASN A 200 -0.65 7.50 -12.67
C ASN A 200 -0.90 6.56 -11.48
N ILE A 201 0.08 6.47 -10.58
CA ILE A 201 0.01 5.63 -9.38
C ILE A 201 -0.70 6.42 -8.28
N PRO A 202 -1.93 6.04 -7.91
CA PRO A 202 -2.63 6.68 -6.82
C PRO A 202 -1.90 6.43 -5.50
N PHE A 203 -1.55 7.52 -4.80
CA PHE A 203 -0.74 7.47 -3.59
C PHE A 203 -1.28 8.44 -2.53
N LEU A 204 -1.72 7.94 -1.38
CA LEU A 204 -2.26 8.71 -0.26
C LEU A 204 -1.41 8.51 0.99
N GLU A 205 -0.62 9.51 1.38
CA GLU A 205 0.23 9.42 2.56
C GLU A 205 -0.39 10.14 3.77
N PHE A 206 -0.22 9.59 4.97
CA PHE A 206 -0.58 10.24 6.24
C PHE A 206 0.64 10.41 7.13
N HIS A 207 0.78 11.56 7.79
CA HIS A 207 1.88 11.77 8.73
C HIS A 207 1.55 12.76 9.85
N GLY A 208 2.05 12.46 11.04
CA GLY A 208 1.98 13.32 12.22
C GLY A 208 3.16 14.30 12.32
N GLY A 209 2.90 15.54 12.70
CA GLY A 209 3.92 16.57 12.94
C GLY A 209 4.70 16.36 14.22
N ASN A 210 4.13 15.66 15.20
CA ASN A 210 4.79 15.26 16.45
C ASN A 210 5.40 13.85 16.37
N ASP A 211 5.51 13.26 15.17
CA ASP A 211 6.17 11.99 14.99
C ASP A 211 7.68 12.12 15.33
N THR A 212 8.07 11.53 16.46
CA THR A 212 9.46 11.51 16.94
C THR A 212 10.24 10.26 16.51
N THR A 213 9.56 9.32 15.84
CA THR A 213 10.16 8.05 15.37
C THR A 213 10.58 8.19 13.91
N ILE A 214 9.68 8.67 13.07
CA ILE A 214 9.89 9.08 11.69
C ILE A 214 9.53 10.56 11.63
N ALA A 215 10.53 11.42 11.80
CA ALA A 215 10.24 12.85 11.81
C ALA A 215 9.64 13.30 10.47
N TYR A 216 8.57 14.10 10.53
CA TYR A 216 7.96 14.73 9.35
C TYR A 216 8.98 15.52 8.51
N THR A 217 9.98 16.09 9.20
CA THR A 217 11.11 16.84 8.63
C THR A 217 12.25 15.96 8.10
N GLY A 218 12.09 14.64 8.12
CA GLY A 218 13.11 13.67 7.69
C GLY A 218 14.38 13.73 8.52
N GLY A 219 15.46 13.14 7.98
CA GLY A 219 16.78 13.17 8.62
C GLY A 219 17.53 11.85 8.51
N ALA A 220 18.77 11.83 9.01
CA ALA A 220 19.57 10.62 9.05
C ALA A 220 19.03 9.66 10.12
N ARG A 221 18.83 8.39 9.76
CA ARG A 221 18.38 7.33 10.67
C ARG A 221 18.94 6.00 10.21
N LYS A 222 19.44 5.18 11.15
CA LYS A 222 20.01 3.85 10.85
C LYS A 222 21.07 3.86 9.72
N GLY A 223 21.90 4.91 9.66
CA GLY A 223 22.92 5.03 8.61
C GLY A 223 22.41 5.47 7.23
N GLU A 224 21.11 5.62 7.06
CA GLU A 224 20.45 6.01 5.81
C GLU A 224 19.72 7.36 5.94
N CYS A 225 19.13 7.82 4.84
CA CYS A 225 18.40 9.09 4.78
C CYS A 225 16.89 8.87 4.71
N LEU A 226 16.14 9.48 5.62
CA LEU A 226 14.70 9.65 5.49
C LEU A 226 14.43 11.00 4.81
N PRO A 227 13.70 11.04 3.67
CA PRO A 227 13.29 12.28 3.05
C PRO A 227 12.33 13.04 3.98
N THR A 228 12.21 14.36 3.79
CA THR A 228 11.06 15.06 4.36
C THR A 228 9.79 14.54 3.70
N ILE A 229 8.69 14.43 4.46
CA ILE A 229 7.42 13.95 3.90
C ILE A 229 6.89 14.89 2.80
N PRO A 230 6.99 16.23 2.91
CA PRO A 230 6.68 17.12 1.80
C PRO A 230 7.48 16.84 0.53
N HIS A 231 8.79 16.58 0.65
CA HIS A 231 9.62 16.23 -0.49
C HIS A 231 9.22 14.88 -1.07
N PHE A 232 9.04 13.86 -0.22
CA PHE A 232 8.62 12.52 -0.62
C PHE A 232 7.32 12.52 -1.45
N ILE A 233 6.26 13.17 -0.95
CA ILE A 233 4.98 13.19 -1.67
C ILE A 233 5.05 14.04 -2.94
N GLN A 234 5.83 15.12 -2.93
CA GLN A 234 6.04 15.94 -4.12
C GLN A 234 6.78 15.16 -5.22
N GLN A 235 7.73 14.29 -4.87
CA GLN A 235 8.41 13.41 -5.84
C GLN A 235 7.44 12.39 -6.46
N TRP A 236 6.46 11.87 -5.71
CA TRP A 236 5.38 11.05 -6.29
C TRP A 236 4.57 11.84 -7.32
N ALA A 237 4.13 13.05 -6.99
CA ALA A 237 3.39 13.90 -7.93
C ALA A 237 4.20 14.26 -9.19
N VAL A 238 5.48 14.57 -9.04
CA VAL A 238 6.38 14.87 -10.17
C VAL A 238 6.62 13.65 -11.04
N ARG A 239 6.78 12.47 -10.46
CA ARG A 239 6.99 11.20 -11.18
C ARG A 239 5.83 10.89 -12.13
N ASP A 240 4.61 11.19 -11.71
CA ASP A 240 3.40 11.04 -12.53
C ASP A 240 3.09 12.23 -13.44
N GLY A 241 3.98 13.24 -13.51
CA GLY A 241 3.81 14.39 -14.38
C GLY A 241 2.72 15.37 -13.92
N LEU A 242 2.27 15.28 -12.66
CA LEU A 242 1.25 16.16 -12.07
C LEU A 242 1.83 17.54 -11.68
N GLY A 243 3.16 17.66 -11.71
CA GLY A 243 3.89 18.83 -11.22
C GLY A 243 4.02 18.85 -9.70
N SER A 244 4.55 19.95 -9.19
CA SER A 244 4.98 20.07 -7.79
C SER A 244 4.06 20.95 -6.93
N LYS A 245 3.01 21.51 -7.54
CA LYS A 245 2.03 22.39 -6.87
C LYS A 245 0.86 21.55 -6.38
N ASN A 246 0.49 21.73 -5.11
CA ASN A 246 -0.72 21.15 -4.55
C ASN A 246 -1.83 22.21 -4.40
N THR A 247 -3.05 21.71 -4.20
CA THR A 247 -4.10 22.44 -3.49
C THR A 247 -4.22 21.90 -2.08
N SER A 248 -4.47 22.79 -1.11
CA SER A 248 -4.60 22.42 0.30
C SER A 248 -5.96 22.82 0.87
N SER A 249 -6.50 21.99 1.76
CA SER A 249 -7.74 22.27 2.49
C SER A 249 -7.65 21.76 3.92
N SER A 250 -8.33 22.43 4.85
CA SER A 250 -8.58 21.86 6.18
C SER A 250 -9.40 20.57 6.05
N LEU A 251 -9.02 19.53 6.78
CA LEU A 251 -9.73 18.25 6.82
C LEU A 251 -10.45 18.04 8.15
N ALA A 252 -9.77 18.36 9.26
CA ALA A 252 -10.24 18.25 10.63
C ALA A 252 -9.37 19.17 11.52
N ASP A 253 -9.59 19.18 12.83
CA ASP A 253 -8.79 19.98 13.76
C ASP A 253 -7.31 19.58 13.67
N ASN A 254 -6.44 20.57 13.46
CA ASN A 254 -4.99 20.40 13.27
C ASN A 254 -4.58 19.61 12.00
N THR A 255 -5.54 19.25 11.16
CA THR A 255 -5.31 18.38 10.00
C THR A 255 -5.48 19.13 8.68
N THR A 256 -4.46 19.08 7.82
CA THR A 256 -4.48 19.62 6.46
C THR A 256 -4.35 18.52 5.43
N ARG A 257 -5.21 18.54 4.40
CA ARG A 257 -5.09 17.67 3.22
C ARG A 257 -4.47 18.45 2.08
N TYR A 258 -3.44 17.88 1.47
CA TYR A 258 -2.78 18.36 0.26
C TYR A 258 -3.09 17.41 -0.90
N LYS A 259 -3.42 17.95 -2.07
CA LYS A 259 -3.75 17.20 -3.28
C LYS A 259 -2.92 17.66 -4.47
N PHE A 260 -2.41 16.72 -5.24
CA PHE A 260 -1.74 16.94 -6.52
C PHE A 260 -2.51 16.20 -7.62
N GLY A 261 -2.58 16.78 -8.82
CA GLY A 261 -3.27 16.18 -9.98
C GLY A 261 -4.69 15.70 -9.64
N ASP A 262 -5.53 16.62 -9.17
CA ASP A 262 -6.92 16.37 -8.77
C ASP A 262 -7.11 15.31 -7.67
N GLY A 263 -6.05 14.99 -6.93
CA GLY A 263 -6.07 14.05 -5.82
C GLY A 263 -5.63 12.64 -6.17
N LEU A 264 -4.97 12.43 -7.32
CA LEU A 264 -4.26 11.19 -7.61
C LEU A 264 -3.17 10.94 -6.56
N VAL A 265 -2.42 11.98 -6.22
CA VAL A 265 -1.43 11.97 -5.13
C VAL A 265 -1.91 12.90 -4.02
N GLN A 266 -1.94 12.40 -2.79
CA GLN A 266 -2.45 13.12 -1.63
C GLN A 266 -1.54 12.95 -0.43
N HIS A 267 -1.51 13.97 0.43
CA HIS A 267 -0.88 13.91 1.74
C HIS A 267 -1.83 14.49 2.79
N ILE A 268 -1.98 13.80 3.91
CA ILE A 268 -2.74 14.24 5.07
C ILE A 268 -1.76 14.46 6.21
N PHE A 269 -1.55 15.73 6.54
CA PHE A 269 -0.71 16.16 7.64
C PHE A 269 -1.58 16.48 8.84
N ASP A 270 -1.21 15.98 10.01
CA ASP A 270 -1.77 16.44 11.28
C ASP A 270 -0.67 17.01 12.16
N SER A 271 -0.82 18.25 12.65
CA SER A 271 0.27 18.92 13.37
C SER A 271 0.49 18.43 14.80
N VAL A 272 -0.41 17.62 15.38
CA VAL A 272 -0.34 17.23 16.79
C VAL A 272 -0.22 15.72 17.02
N ILE A 273 -0.53 14.90 16.02
CA ILE A 273 -0.41 13.44 16.08
C ILE A 273 1.07 13.01 16.03
N GLY A 274 1.39 11.93 16.76
CA GLY A 274 2.71 11.33 16.80
C GLY A 274 2.93 10.27 15.71
N HIS A 275 3.71 9.24 16.03
CA HIS A 275 3.96 8.08 15.17
C HIS A 275 2.79 7.08 15.16
N ASP A 276 1.62 7.54 14.72
CA ASP A 276 0.35 6.86 14.98
C ASP A 276 -0.36 6.41 13.71
N TRP A 277 -1.23 5.41 13.86
CA TRP A 277 -2.39 5.25 13.00
C TRP A 277 -3.52 6.19 13.49
N PRO A 278 -3.89 7.24 12.74
CA PRO A 278 -4.89 8.20 13.18
C PRO A 278 -6.25 7.55 13.45
N SER A 279 -6.73 7.68 14.69
CA SER A 279 -8.01 7.17 15.17
C SER A 279 -8.64 8.15 16.15
N THR A 280 -9.95 8.32 16.06
CA THR A 280 -10.76 9.08 17.03
C THR A 280 -10.96 8.34 18.35
N GLN A 281 -10.55 7.07 18.40
CA GLN A 281 -10.58 6.24 19.59
C GLN A 281 -9.15 5.86 20.04
N PRO A 282 -8.96 5.54 21.32
CA PRO A 282 -7.68 5.07 21.80
C PRO A 282 -7.23 3.78 21.09
N ASN A 283 -5.93 3.68 20.78
CA ASN A 283 -5.28 2.49 20.23
C ASN A 283 -3.82 2.40 20.75
N ASP A 284 -3.14 1.32 20.39
CA ASP A 284 -1.76 1.00 20.82
C ASP A 284 -0.69 2.05 20.46
N ASP A 285 -1.01 2.94 19.52
CA ASP A 285 -0.12 4.01 19.10
C ASP A 285 -0.38 5.30 19.88
N ASN A 286 -1.64 5.74 19.93
CA ASN A 286 -2.00 7.05 20.44
C ASN A 286 -2.12 7.15 21.97
N GLN A 287 -1.98 6.02 22.67
CA GLN A 287 -1.92 5.96 24.14
C GLN A 287 -0.51 6.16 24.70
N ARG A 288 0.50 6.37 23.85
CA ARG A 288 1.90 6.60 24.27
C ARG A 288 2.07 8.01 24.82
N SER A 289 3.08 8.18 25.68
CA SER A 289 3.42 9.50 26.22
C SER A 289 3.77 10.48 25.09
N GLY A 290 3.08 11.63 25.05
CA GLY A 290 3.26 12.65 24.01
C GLY A 290 2.40 12.45 22.76
N HIS A 291 1.58 11.40 22.72
CA HIS A 291 0.66 11.11 21.63
C HIS A 291 -0.78 11.38 22.07
N ASN A 292 -1.69 11.55 21.12
CA ASN A 292 -3.09 11.86 21.38
C ASN A 292 -4.00 11.20 20.34
N VAL A 293 -5.25 10.95 20.70
CA VAL A 293 -6.28 10.57 19.72
C VAL A 293 -6.40 11.65 18.64
N ALA A 294 -6.65 11.21 17.41
CA ALA A 294 -6.81 12.08 16.26
C ALA A 294 -8.23 12.70 16.23
N SER A 295 -8.38 13.81 15.50
CA SER A 295 -9.68 14.41 15.20
C SER A 295 -10.41 13.71 14.03
N PHE A 296 -9.80 12.67 13.44
CA PHE A 296 -10.31 11.89 12.32
C PHE A 296 -9.85 10.42 12.36
N ASN A 297 -10.55 9.54 11.64
CA ASN A 297 -10.09 8.16 11.40
C ASN A 297 -9.43 8.07 10.03
N ALA A 298 -8.20 7.55 9.95
CA ALA A 298 -7.52 7.35 8.67
C ALA A 298 -8.22 6.29 7.80
N THR A 299 -8.70 5.21 8.43
CA THR A 299 -9.27 4.04 7.78
C THR A 299 -10.38 4.33 6.77
N PRO A 300 -11.49 5.04 7.11
CA PRO A 300 -12.53 5.35 6.13
C PRO A 300 -12.01 6.23 4.97
N ILE A 301 -11.06 7.13 5.22
CA ILE A 301 -10.44 7.95 4.17
C ILE A 301 -9.63 7.08 3.19
N ILE A 302 -8.90 6.09 3.72
CA ILE A 302 -8.14 5.12 2.92
C ILE A 302 -9.10 4.28 2.06
N LEU A 303 -10.20 3.80 2.64
CA LEU A 303 -11.19 3.01 1.92
C LEU A 303 -11.85 3.80 0.78
N ASP A 304 -12.21 5.07 1.02
CA ASP A 304 -12.74 5.97 -0.01
C ASP A 304 -11.72 6.22 -1.14
N PHE A 305 -10.45 6.39 -0.78
CA PHE A 305 -9.36 6.53 -1.73
C PHE A 305 -9.21 5.27 -2.59
N PHE A 306 -9.21 4.08 -1.99
CA PHE A 306 -9.14 2.82 -2.73
C PHE A 306 -10.36 2.61 -3.65
N ASN A 307 -11.57 2.89 -3.16
CA ASN A 307 -12.81 2.75 -3.95
C ASN A 307 -12.79 3.61 -5.24
N SER A 308 -12.16 4.79 -5.17
CA SER A 308 -12.08 5.73 -6.28
C SER A 308 -10.94 5.45 -7.27
N HIS A 309 -10.05 4.49 -6.98
CA HIS A 309 -8.85 4.25 -7.77
C HIS A 309 -8.64 2.76 -8.12
N PRO A 310 -9.57 2.11 -8.84
CA PRO A 310 -9.29 0.80 -9.43
C PRO A 310 -8.16 0.91 -10.47
N LEU A 311 -7.45 -0.19 -10.66
CA LEU A 311 -6.46 -0.33 -11.73
C LEU A 311 -7.19 -0.29 -13.08
N ALA A 312 -6.74 0.60 -13.96
CA ALA A 312 -7.32 0.83 -15.29
C ALA A 312 -6.98 -0.29 -16.29
#